data_AF-A0A1F3VMS8-F1
#
_entry.id   AF-A0A1F3VMS8-F1
#
_cell.length_a   1.000
_cell.length_b   1.000
_cell.length_c   1.000
_cell.angle_alpha   90.00
_cell.angle_beta   90.00
_cell.angle_gamma   90.00
#
_symmetry.space_group_name_H-M   'P 1'
#
loop_
_entity.id
_entity.type
_entity.pdbx_description
1 polymer ?
#
loop_
_entity_poly.entity_id
_entity_poly.type
_entity_poly.pdbx_seq_one_letter_code
_entity_poly.pdbx_strand_id
1 'polypeptide(L)'
;MIFKTCLLLLVLLVIGCEKKYSQNDCELLSMKSYKGIPSASADFSKYCLKYKIKYTHELCQLALNDLVKTSSLNLIQKKYGDTVIGCFTDNDLSNFAR
;
A
#
# COMPACT_ATOMS: atom_id res chain seq x y z
N MET A 1 27.80 -47.52 0.00
CA MET A 1 26.46 -46.93 -0.20
C MET A 1 26.34 -45.59 0.54
N ILE A 2 27.20 -44.60 0.23
CA ILE A 2 27.32 -43.36 1.03
C ILE A 2 26.92 -42.10 0.23
N PHE A 3 26.87 -42.18 -1.11
CA PHE A 3 26.58 -41.04 -1.98
C PHE A 3 25.09 -40.68 -2.12
N LYS A 4 24.17 -41.53 -1.64
CA LYS A 4 22.73 -41.35 -1.87
C LYS A 4 22.02 -40.49 -0.82
N THR A 5 22.60 -40.37 0.37
CA THR A 5 21.99 -39.65 1.51
C THR A 5 22.31 -38.16 1.53
N CYS A 6 23.35 -37.71 0.82
CA CYS A 6 23.74 -36.30 0.84
C CYS A 6 22.89 -35.40 -0.07
N LEU A 7 22.18 -35.98 -1.05
CA LEU A 7 21.36 -35.22 -2.01
C LEU A 7 20.00 -34.79 -1.42
N LEU A 8 19.54 -35.43 -0.34
CA LEU A 8 18.22 -35.16 0.24
C LEU A 8 18.20 -33.96 1.21
N LEU A 9 19.35 -33.54 1.72
CA LEU A 9 19.47 -32.42 2.68
C LEU A 9 19.54 -31.04 2.02
N LEU A 10 19.79 -30.95 0.71
CA LEU A 10 19.90 -29.68 -0.01
C LEU A 10 18.54 -29.07 -0.39
N VAL A 11 17.45 -29.84 -0.36
CA VAL A 11 16.11 -29.41 -0.80
C VAL A 11 15.35 -28.64 0.30
N LEU A 12 15.76 -28.73 1.56
CA LEU A 12 15.05 -28.13 2.70
C LEU A 12 15.42 -26.65 2.98
N LEU A 13 16.30 -26.03 2.19
CA LEU A 13 16.78 -24.66 2.42
C LEU A 13 16.04 -23.57 1.63
N VAL A 14 15.03 -23.92 0.83
CA VAL A 14 14.17 -22.96 0.11
C VAL A 14 12.87 -22.66 0.84
N ILE A 15 12.90 -22.63 2.18
CA ILE A 15 11.85 -21.96 2.96
C ILE A 15 12.03 -20.46 2.70
N GLY A 16 11.52 -20.00 1.57
CA GLY A 16 11.58 -18.61 1.14
C GLY A 16 11.00 -17.72 2.21
N CYS A 17 11.75 -16.67 2.57
CA CYS A 17 11.26 -15.64 3.47
C CYS A 17 10.17 -14.86 2.73
N GLU A 18 8.90 -15.23 2.93
CA GLU A 18 7.79 -14.44 2.41
C GLU A 18 7.71 -13.12 3.15
N LYS A 19 7.61 -12.01 2.40
CA LYS A 19 7.34 -10.70 2.99
C LYS A 19 5.99 -10.75 3.72
N LYS A 20 5.98 -10.41 5.00
CA LYS A 20 4.76 -10.31 5.81
C LYS A 20 4.41 -8.85 5.97
N TYR A 21 3.20 -8.50 5.52
CA TYR A 21 2.62 -7.18 5.70
C TYR A 21 1.49 -7.25 6.72
N SER A 22 1.42 -6.26 7.60
CA SER A 22 0.28 -6.00 8.48
C SER A 22 -0.87 -5.32 7.71
N GLN A 23 -2.04 -5.17 8.36
CA GLN A 23 -3.15 -4.37 7.82
C GLN A 23 -2.66 -2.95 7.47
N ASN A 24 -1.93 -2.30 8.37
CA ASN A 24 -1.47 -0.93 8.18
C ASN A 24 -0.46 -0.81 7.04
N ASP A 25 0.42 -1.79 6.87
CA ASP A 25 1.34 -1.81 5.73
C ASP A 25 0.55 -1.91 4.41
N CYS A 26 -0.52 -2.70 4.39
CA CYS A 26 -1.37 -2.84 3.22
C CYS A 26 -2.18 -1.57 2.90
N GLU A 27 -2.64 -0.83 3.91
CA GLU A 27 -3.21 0.52 3.71
C GLU A 27 -2.18 1.46 3.07
N LEU A 28 -0.94 1.46 3.59
CA LEU A 28 0.15 2.26 3.03
C LEU A 28 0.51 1.86 1.60
N LEU A 29 0.59 0.57 1.32
CA LEU A 29 0.85 0.05 -0.03
C LEU A 29 -0.29 0.39 -1.00
N SER A 30 -1.55 0.36 -0.56
CA SER A 30 -2.70 0.80 -1.35
C SER A 30 -2.57 2.27 -1.76
N MET A 31 -2.31 3.16 -0.80
CA MET A 31 -2.15 4.59 -1.08
C MET A 31 -0.93 4.88 -1.97
N LYS A 32 0.19 4.18 -1.76
CA LYS A 32 1.37 4.26 -2.63
C LYS A 32 1.09 3.73 -4.04
N SER A 33 0.27 2.68 -4.15
CA SER A 33 -0.20 2.18 -5.44
C SER A 33 -1.06 3.20 -6.17
N TYR A 34 -1.94 3.91 -5.46
CA TYR A 34 -2.72 5.03 -6.03
C TYR A 34 -1.80 6.13 -6.59
N LYS A 35 -0.70 6.43 -5.88
CA LYS A 35 0.35 7.36 -6.34
C LYS A 35 1.18 6.86 -7.53
N GLY A 36 0.92 5.64 -8.01
CA GLY A 36 1.63 5.06 -9.14
C GLY A 36 3.02 4.50 -8.81
N ILE A 37 3.32 4.17 -7.55
CA ILE A 37 4.62 3.57 -7.17
C ILE A 37 4.63 2.07 -7.54
N PRO A 38 5.40 1.63 -8.56
CA PRO A 38 5.24 0.29 -9.14
C PRO A 38 5.55 -0.85 -8.16
N SER A 39 6.59 -0.70 -7.34
CA SER A 39 6.97 -1.69 -6.33
C SER A 39 5.90 -1.85 -5.25
N ALA A 40 5.25 -0.76 -4.86
CA ALA A 40 4.15 -0.79 -3.90
C ALA A 40 2.90 -1.44 -4.50
N SER A 41 2.58 -1.15 -5.76
CA SER A 41 1.48 -1.81 -6.48
C SER A 41 1.68 -3.32 -6.59
N ALA A 42 2.91 -3.76 -6.91
CA ALA A 42 3.24 -5.17 -6.98
C ALA A 42 3.09 -5.85 -5.61
N ASP A 43 3.63 -5.26 -4.55
CA ASP A 43 3.52 -5.82 -3.20
C ASP A 43 2.07 -5.80 -2.68
N PHE A 44 1.30 -4.74 -2.96
CA PHE A 44 -0.12 -4.64 -2.60
C PHE A 44 -0.95 -5.76 -3.25
N SER A 45 -0.85 -5.90 -4.57
CA SER A 45 -1.62 -6.90 -5.33
C SER A 45 -1.27 -8.34 -4.95
N LYS A 46 -0.01 -8.59 -4.54
CA LYS A 46 0.46 -9.93 -4.20
C LYS A 46 0.16 -10.33 -2.75
N TYR A 47 0.30 -9.42 -1.79
CA TYR A 47 0.32 -9.80 -0.36
C TYR A 47 -0.86 -9.26 0.46
N CYS A 48 -1.65 -8.32 -0.08
CA CYS A 48 -2.67 -7.61 0.70
C CYS A 48 -4.12 -8.05 0.43
N LEU A 49 -4.36 -9.02 -0.46
CA LEU A 49 -5.71 -9.49 -0.83
C LEU A 49 -6.54 -10.00 0.35
N LYS A 50 -5.89 -10.43 1.43
CA LYS A 50 -6.55 -10.93 2.66
C LYS A 50 -7.08 -9.82 3.58
N TYR A 51 -6.71 -8.57 3.34
CA TYR A 51 -7.07 -7.44 4.20
C TYR A 51 -8.20 -6.64 3.57
N LYS A 52 -9.12 -6.15 4.41
CA LYS A 52 -10.14 -5.19 3.96
C LYS A 52 -9.53 -3.80 3.98
N ILE A 53 -9.25 -3.27 2.79
CA ILE A 53 -8.54 -1.99 2.63
C ILE A 53 -9.53 -0.83 2.77
N LYS A 54 -9.23 0.11 3.67
CA LYS A 54 -10.00 1.33 3.86
C LYS A 54 -9.63 2.38 2.81
N TYR A 55 -8.34 2.64 2.61
CA TYR A 55 -7.86 3.67 1.69
C TYR A 55 -7.67 3.09 0.28
N THR A 56 -8.79 2.75 -0.34
CA THR A 56 -8.83 2.21 -1.71
C THR A 56 -8.51 3.28 -2.73
N HIS A 57 -8.20 2.84 -3.96
CA HIS A 57 -8.01 3.74 -5.10
C HIS A 57 -9.21 4.69 -5.31
N GLU A 58 -10.43 4.15 -5.19
CA GLU A 58 -11.67 4.94 -5.31
C GLU A 58 -11.78 5.99 -4.21
N LEU A 59 -11.52 5.61 -2.94
CA LEU A 59 -11.57 6.57 -1.83
C LEU A 59 -10.51 7.65 -1.98
N CYS A 60 -9.28 7.29 -2.35
CA CYS A 60 -8.22 8.27 -2.62
C CYS A 60 -8.63 9.24 -3.75
N GLN A 61 -9.24 8.74 -4.83
CA GLN A 61 -9.72 9.59 -5.92
C GLN A 61 -10.85 10.54 -5.48
N LEU A 62 -11.81 10.04 -4.70
CA LEU A 62 -12.88 10.87 -4.15
C LEU A 62 -12.32 11.95 -3.22
N ALA A 63 -11.37 11.59 -2.36
CA ALA A 63 -10.72 12.52 -1.44
C ALA A 63 -9.92 13.59 -2.19
N LEU A 64 -9.23 13.23 -3.27
CA LEU A 64 -8.50 14.19 -4.11
C LEU A 64 -9.47 15.16 -4.81
N ASN A 65 -10.55 14.64 -5.39
CA ASN A 65 -11.57 15.47 -6.03
C ASN A 65 -12.18 16.48 -5.04
N ASP A 66 -12.41 16.07 -3.79
CA ASP A 66 -12.93 16.96 -2.76
C ASP A 66 -11.86 17.94 -2.25
N LEU A 67 -10.58 17.53 -2.20
CA LEU A 67 -9.47 18.44 -1.89
C LEU A 67 -9.39 19.55 -2.94
N VAL A 68 -9.48 19.22 -4.23
CA VAL A 68 -9.50 20.20 -5.33
C VAL A 68 -10.67 21.18 -5.18
N LYS A 69 -11.87 20.71 -4.80
CA LYS A 69 -13.06 21.56 -4.66
C LYS A 69 -13.02 22.48 -3.43
N THR A 70 -12.58 21.95 -2.30
CA THR A 70 -12.64 22.65 -1.00
C THR A 70 -11.38 23.43 -0.70
N SER A 71 -10.27 23.05 -1.32
CA SER A 71 -8.91 23.52 -1.04
C SER A 71 -8.52 23.47 0.45
N SER A 72 -9.18 22.64 1.26
CA SER A 72 -8.98 22.60 2.72
C SER A 72 -8.63 21.20 3.20
N LEU A 73 -7.34 20.97 3.45
CA LEU A 73 -6.85 19.68 3.92
C LEU A 73 -7.49 19.24 5.25
N ASN A 74 -7.78 20.20 6.15
CA ASN A 74 -8.44 19.92 7.44
C ASN A 74 -9.83 19.31 7.24
N LEU A 75 -10.62 19.84 6.29
CA LEU A 75 -11.94 19.29 5.98
C LEU A 75 -11.84 17.88 5.39
N ILE A 76 -10.83 17.63 4.56
CA ILE A 76 -10.58 16.31 3.98
C ILE A 76 -10.19 15.29 5.05
N GLN A 77 -9.30 15.65 5.97
CA GLN A 77 -8.91 14.80 7.09
C GLN A 77 -10.09 14.50 8.03
N LYS A 78 -10.93 15.50 8.33
CA LYS A 78 -12.16 15.28 9.11
C LYS A 78 -13.14 14.32 8.44
N LYS A 79 -13.26 14.37 7.11
CA LYS A 79 -14.21 13.55 6.35
C LYS A 79 -13.74 12.11 6.12
N TYR A 80 -12.46 11.92 5.79
CA TYR A 80 -11.92 10.62 5.37
C TYR A 80 -10.98 9.98 6.41
N GLY A 81 -10.61 10.72 7.45
CA GLY A 81 -9.64 10.35 8.48
C GLY A 81 -8.25 10.87 8.17
N ASP A 82 -7.42 11.06 9.21
CA ASP A 82 -6.13 11.75 9.10
C ASP A 82 -5.16 11.08 8.12
N THR A 83 -5.20 9.74 8.01
CA THR A 83 -4.31 8.97 7.14
C THR A 83 -4.60 9.18 5.65
N VAL A 84 -5.75 9.77 5.27
CA VAL A 84 -6.10 10.06 3.87
C VAL A 84 -5.06 10.94 3.18
N ILE A 85 -4.31 11.74 3.95
CA ILE A 85 -3.18 12.52 3.43
C ILE A 85 -2.15 11.64 2.71
N GLY A 86 -2.04 10.38 3.12
CA GLY A 86 -1.19 9.39 2.48
C GLY A 86 -1.56 9.07 1.04
N CYS A 87 -2.79 9.39 0.58
CA CYS A 87 -3.21 9.30 -0.82
C CYS A 87 -2.58 10.38 -1.71
N PHE A 88 -2.25 11.55 -1.17
CA PHE A 88 -1.87 12.73 -1.95
C PHE A 88 -0.36 12.83 -2.15
N THR A 89 0.06 13.24 -3.36
CA THR A 89 1.46 13.58 -3.64
C THR A 89 1.80 14.95 -3.09
N ASP A 90 3.10 15.25 -2.94
CA ASP A 90 3.53 16.59 -2.52
C ASP A 90 3.06 17.67 -3.50
N ASN A 91 2.96 17.33 -4.79
CA ASN A 91 2.41 18.22 -5.81
C ASN A 91 0.90 18.47 -5.61
N ASP A 92 0.12 17.45 -5.28
CA ASP A 92 -1.32 17.64 -4.99
C ASP A 92 -1.51 18.56 -3.78
N LEU A 93 -0.73 18.33 -2.72
CA LEU A 93 -0.78 19.15 -1.52
C LEU A 93 -0.35 20.59 -1.81
N SER A 94 0.73 20.79 -2.57
CA SER A 94 1.19 22.14 -2.92
C SER A 94 0.20 22.91 -3.79
N ASN A 95 -0.56 22.23 -4.65
CA ASN A 95 -1.50 22.90 -5.56
C ASN A 95 -2.88 23.14 -4.92
N PHE A 96 -3.32 22.23 -4.03
CA PHE A 96 -4.70 22.19 -3.57
C PHE A 96 -4.89 22.29 -2.05
N ALA A 97 -3.86 22.04 -1.22
CA ALA A 97 -3.98 22.17 0.23
C ALA A 97 -3.59 23.59 0.69
N ARG A 98 -4.54 24.53 0.61
CA ARG A 98 -4.37 25.91 1.07
C ARG A 98 -4.74 26.10 2.54
#